data_AF-C3ZIE1-F1
#
_entry.id   AF-C3ZIE1-F1
#
_cell.length_a   1.000
_cell.length_b   1.000
_cell.length_c   1.000
_cell.angle_alpha   90.00
_cell.angle_beta   90.00
_cell.angle_gamma   90.00
#
_symmetry.space_group_name_H-M   'P 1'
#
loop_
_entity.id
_entity.type
_entity.pdbx_description
1 polymer ?
#
loop_
_entity_poly.entity_id
_entity_poly.type
_entity_poly.pdbx_seq_one_letter_code
_entity_poly.pdbx_strand_id
1 'polypeptide(L)'
;MAEEAREVVAQAGQAAAQPVVEMMAEWGRVYLRITDVWLARGLAIGAFYLANKALTMLAVRRAVERRDPDNPDQPADPQVGLEAEVDSLLVPVIFYSQLGYQYFTSVLNSPFLKACLQTELDGVGYNQPIDVSVERWELPNLPEGGSRIDGDDGGGESSGLAGRLTRTDRYCISPQKSELSTVAGDSGMPEDVSSVAGVSTGASQEDVEEEEAGPSQAKRARLPQQPPAQVTSTAPQAELQDGPLKRWRAMLIHHKDSPTAQTWHKAYIYLEKGATMVTSGGYQKGEGVELLLEGFILMESVSPNDVNYILYDQSWLNLHQTQFHHLISEQLHVNPDSTPCLLIQALQLPGGHGRQQAINHVIDVVLQHGETDPMYKHLAYVYCALAYTTRETTRQSAPALSACASGLMNKSDHLTTLFFAAVFSMDVSVPQAIRQLNHYIHTAPTDHFWVPHAHYQLVTLYGQQDPSVHRDRILHHYNMAQQTDRNRLPVSSPVPSELTDPARRVYEQVMAQPVTSHT
;
A
#
# COMPACT_ATOMS: atom_id res chain seq x y z
N MET A 1 9.08 -9.79 -65.45
CA MET A 1 9.47 -8.38 -65.67
C MET A 1 8.75 -7.39 -64.73
N ALA A 2 7.45 -7.11 -64.88
CA ALA A 2 6.76 -6.12 -64.02
C ALA A 2 6.19 -6.71 -62.70
N GLU A 3 6.10 -8.03 -62.60
CA GLU A 3 5.47 -8.74 -61.47
C GLU A 3 6.49 -9.17 -60.42
N GLU A 4 7.62 -9.78 -60.84
CA GLU A 4 8.79 -10.08 -59.99
C GLU A 4 9.33 -8.83 -59.27
N ALA A 5 9.26 -7.65 -59.91
CA ALA A 5 9.68 -6.38 -59.31
C ALA A 5 8.78 -5.94 -58.14
N ARG A 6 7.53 -6.40 -58.07
CA ARG A 6 6.64 -6.18 -56.92
C ARG A 6 6.85 -7.21 -55.82
N GLU A 7 7.17 -8.44 -56.18
CA GLU A 7 7.43 -9.52 -55.22
C GLU A 7 8.75 -9.30 -54.45
N VAL A 8 9.81 -8.83 -55.12
CA VAL A 8 11.07 -8.44 -54.46
C VAL A 8 10.90 -7.22 -53.55
N VAL A 9 10.04 -6.25 -53.91
CA VAL A 9 9.74 -5.10 -53.05
C VAL A 9 8.82 -5.49 -51.88
N ALA A 10 7.92 -6.46 -52.05
CA ALA A 10 7.13 -7.02 -50.96
C ALA A 10 8.00 -7.80 -49.96
N GLN A 11 8.94 -8.63 -50.43
CA GLN A 11 9.88 -9.34 -49.57
C GLN A 11 10.87 -8.38 -48.87
N ALA A 12 11.35 -7.34 -49.55
CA ALA A 12 12.15 -6.29 -48.92
C ALA A 12 11.34 -5.47 -47.88
N GLY A 13 10.04 -5.25 -48.13
CA GLY A 13 9.14 -4.56 -47.21
C GLY A 13 8.74 -5.35 -45.96
N GLN A 14 8.80 -6.69 -46.01
CA GLN A 14 8.54 -7.55 -44.84
C GLN A 14 9.82 -7.97 -44.08
N ALA A 15 11.00 -7.82 -44.69
CA ALA A 15 12.29 -7.99 -44.00
C ALA A 15 12.67 -6.79 -43.10
N ALA A 16 12.02 -5.64 -43.25
CA ALA A 16 12.33 -4.38 -42.56
C ALA A 16 11.52 -4.14 -41.26
N ALA A 17 10.90 -5.19 -40.70
CA ALA A 17 10.16 -5.13 -39.44
C ALA A 17 10.53 -6.26 -38.47
N GLN A 18 11.82 -6.62 -38.43
CA GLN A 18 12.39 -7.17 -37.21
C GLN A 18 12.62 -6.00 -36.25
N PRO A 19 11.89 -5.86 -35.12
CA PRO A 19 12.41 -5.07 -34.02
C PRO A 19 13.75 -5.71 -33.62
N VAL A 20 14.71 -4.85 -33.23
CA VAL A 20 16.05 -5.30 -32.86
C VAL A 20 15.96 -6.12 -31.58
N VAL A 21 15.85 -7.45 -31.73
CA VAL A 21 16.05 -8.43 -30.66
C VAL A 21 17.55 -8.54 -30.42
N GLU A 22 18.16 -7.45 -29.94
CA GLU A 22 19.50 -7.47 -29.37
C GLU A 22 19.42 -8.21 -28.02
N MET A 23 19.51 -9.54 -28.13
CA MET A 23 19.87 -10.52 -27.10
C MET A 23 19.77 -10.05 -25.65
N MET A 24 18.54 -9.81 -25.16
CA MET A 24 18.26 -10.17 -23.78
C MET A 24 18.39 -11.70 -23.71
N ALA A 25 19.42 -12.17 -22.99
CA ALA A 25 19.62 -13.60 -22.81
C ALA A 25 18.36 -14.20 -22.15
N GLU A 26 17.84 -15.29 -22.73
CA GLU A 26 16.75 -16.03 -22.09
C GLU A 26 17.22 -16.45 -20.69
N TRP A 27 16.55 -15.94 -19.66
CA TRP A 27 16.85 -16.30 -18.28
C TRP A 27 16.36 -17.72 -18.02
N GLY A 28 15.17 -18.06 -18.49
CA GLY A 28 14.66 -19.42 -18.47
C GLY A 28 13.37 -19.59 -19.27
N ARG A 29 12.83 -20.81 -19.30
CA ARG A 29 11.63 -21.18 -20.06
C ARG A 29 10.81 -22.24 -19.31
N VAL A 30 9.51 -22.31 -19.61
CA VAL A 30 8.62 -23.41 -19.23
C VAL A 30 7.57 -23.62 -20.32
N TYR A 31 7.01 -24.82 -20.44
CA TYR A 31 5.95 -25.11 -21.40
C TYR A 31 4.60 -25.21 -20.67
N LEU A 32 3.70 -24.28 -20.96
CA LEU A 32 2.35 -24.22 -20.42
C LEU A 32 1.42 -25.12 -21.23
N ARG A 33 0.95 -26.23 -20.66
CA ARG A 33 -0.02 -27.15 -21.26
C ARG A 33 -1.43 -26.72 -20.88
N ILE A 34 -2.24 -26.41 -21.90
CA ILE A 34 -3.68 -26.13 -21.76
C ILE A 34 -4.47 -27.30 -22.37
N THR A 35 -5.36 -27.91 -21.58
CA THR A 35 -6.12 -29.12 -21.93
C THR A 35 -7.58 -29.00 -21.53
N ASP A 36 -8.42 -29.90 -22.02
CA ASP A 36 -9.83 -30.00 -21.61
C ASP A 36 -9.97 -30.81 -20.31
N VAL A 37 -10.83 -30.37 -19.37
CA VAL A 37 -11.04 -31.06 -18.08
C VAL A 37 -11.53 -32.51 -18.27
N TRP A 38 -12.25 -32.79 -19.34
CA TRP A 38 -12.72 -34.14 -19.68
C TRP A 38 -11.63 -34.95 -20.40
N LEU A 39 -10.62 -35.35 -19.61
CA LEU A 39 -9.49 -36.21 -19.96
C LEU A 39 -9.87 -37.42 -20.85
N ALA A 40 -9.46 -37.38 -22.12
CA ALA A 40 -9.11 -38.56 -22.92
C ALA A 40 -8.50 -38.26 -24.29
N ARG A 41 -8.77 -37.11 -24.93
CA ARG A 41 -8.43 -36.92 -26.36
C ARG A 41 -7.83 -35.59 -26.83
N GLY A 42 -7.87 -34.48 -26.09
CA GLY A 42 -7.29 -33.18 -26.51
C GLY A 42 -7.88 -32.54 -27.79
N LEU A 43 -8.73 -33.26 -28.52
CA LEU A 43 -9.25 -32.90 -29.84
C LEU A 43 -10.15 -31.66 -29.84
N ALA A 44 -10.80 -31.29 -28.73
CA ALA A 44 -11.70 -30.14 -28.71
C ALA A 44 -10.91 -28.83 -28.68
N ILE A 45 -10.07 -28.62 -27.67
CA ILE A 45 -9.19 -27.43 -27.64
C ILE A 45 -8.12 -27.45 -28.74
N GLY A 46 -7.61 -28.63 -29.10
CA GLY A 46 -6.65 -28.79 -30.20
C GLY A 46 -7.24 -28.39 -31.56
N ALA A 47 -8.42 -28.91 -31.92
CA ALA A 47 -9.09 -28.50 -33.16
C ALA A 47 -9.56 -27.04 -33.11
N PHE A 48 -10.00 -26.54 -31.96
CA PHE A 48 -10.34 -25.13 -31.79
C PHE A 48 -9.13 -24.21 -32.01
N TYR A 49 -7.97 -24.58 -31.46
CA TYR A 49 -6.70 -23.88 -31.69
C TYR A 49 -6.29 -23.93 -33.16
N LEU A 50 -6.37 -25.09 -33.83
CA LEU A 50 -6.05 -25.18 -35.27
C LEU A 50 -6.99 -24.31 -36.13
N ALA A 51 -8.27 -24.19 -35.76
CA ALA A 51 -9.24 -23.33 -36.44
C ALA A 51 -9.07 -21.82 -36.13
N ASN A 52 -8.60 -21.46 -34.93
CA ASN A 52 -8.57 -20.07 -34.43
C ASN A 52 -7.17 -19.59 -34.03
N LYS A 53 -6.10 -20.23 -34.54
CA LYS A 53 -4.70 -20.11 -34.06
C LYS A 53 -4.26 -18.70 -33.67
N ALA A 54 -4.50 -17.70 -34.52
CA ALA A 54 -4.10 -16.32 -34.25
C ALA A 54 -4.86 -15.70 -33.05
N LEU A 55 -6.16 -15.95 -32.94
CA LEU A 55 -7.00 -15.44 -31.85
C LEU A 55 -6.72 -16.19 -30.55
N THR A 56 -6.55 -17.51 -30.61
CA THR A 56 -6.18 -18.34 -29.44
C THR A 56 -4.80 -17.93 -28.89
N MET A 57 -3.79 -17.72 -29.75
CA MET A 57 -2.48 -17.22 -29.28
C MET A 57 -2.57 -15.79 -28.74
N LEU A 58 -3.46 -14.93 -29.26
CA LEU A 58 -3.68 -13.60 -28.71
C LEU A 58 -4.32 -13.64 -27.32
N ALA A 59 -5.30 -14.53 -27.12
CA ALA A 59 -5.92 -14.80 -25.81
C ALA A 59 -4.89 -15.31 -24.79
N VAL A 60 -4.07 -16.30 -25.16
CA VAL A 60 -2.98 -16.80 -24.30
C VAL A 60 -1.95 -15.69 -24.01
N ARG A 61 -1.60 -14.85 -25.00
CA ARG A 61 -0.72 -13.69 -24.79
C ARG A 61 -1.33 -12.70 -23.79
N ARG A 62 -2.61 -12.39 -23.84
CA ARG A 62 -3.24 -11.46 -22.88
C ARG A 62 -3.30 -12.02 -21.46
N ALA A 63 -3.51 -13.33 -21.31
CA ALA A 63 -3.54 -13.97 -20.00
C ALA A 63 -2.15 -14.17 -19.37
N VAL A 64 -1.09 -14.28 -20.19
CA VAL A 64 0.27 -14.62 -19.74
C VAL A 64 1.26 -13.45 -19.86
N GLU A 65 1.31 -12.75 -20.99
CA GLU A 65 2.30 -11.68 -21.21
C GLU A 65 2.07 -10.50 -20.27
N ARG A 66 3.16 -10.02 -19.66
CA ARG A 66 3.17 -8.76 -18.92
C ARG A 66 4.12 -7.78 -19.59
N ARG A 67 3.57 -6.73 -20.19
CA ARG A 67 4.32 -5.63 -20.81
C ARG A 67 4.43 -4.46 -19.84
N ASP A 68 5.53 -3.72 -19.93
CA ASP A 68 5.66 -2.46 -19.24
C ASP A 68 4.91 -1.36 -20.03
N PRO A 69 3.84 -0.75 -19.49
CA PRO A 69 3.07 0.26 -20.21
C PRO A 69 3.88 1.55 -20.45
N ASP A 70 4.92 1.81 -19.64
CA ASP A 70 5.79 2.97 -19.77
C ASP A 70 7.01 2.68 -20.67
N ASN A 71 7.21 1.42 -21.08
CA ASN A 71 8.26 1.00 -22.01
C ASN A 71 7.73 -0.07 -22.99
N PRO A 72 6.86 0.31 -23.95
CA PRO A 72 6.20 -0.62 -24.86
C PRO A 72 7.17 -1.32 -25.84
N ASP A 73 8.40 -0.79 -25.99
CA ASP A 73 9.46 -1.35 -26.83
C ASP A 73 10.22 -2.50 -26.13
N GLN A 74 10.06 -2.67 -24.82
CA GLN A 74 10.62 -3.80 -24.08
C GLN A 74 9.79 -5.06 -24.34
N PRO A 75 10.41 -6.24 -24.57
CA PRO A 75 9.68 -7.51 -24.63
C PRO A 75 8.90 -7.75 -23.32
N ALA A 76 7.75 -8.40 -23.44
CA ALA A 76 7.00 -8.84 -22.27
C ALA A 76 7.85 -9.79 -21.41
N ASP A 77 7.70 -9.72 -20.08
CA ASP A 77 8.36 -10.66 -19.17
C ASP A 77 7.39 -11.05 -18.05
N PRO A 78 6.81 -12.27 -18.09
CA PRO A 78 7.04 -13.34 -19.06
C PRO A 78 6.53 -13.04 -20.48
N GLN A 79 7.13 -13.68 -21.49
CA GLN A 79 6.68 -13.65 -22.88
C GLN A 79 6.09 -15.00 -23.32
N VAL A 80 5.09 -14.98 -24.21
CA VAL A 80 4.62 -16.19 -24.91
C VAL A 80 5.38 -16.36 -26.24
N GLY A 81 6.00 -17.52 -26.42
CA GLY A 81 6.70 -17.89 -27.65
C GLY A 81 5.76 -18.22 -28.82
N LEU A 82 6.34 -18.66 -29.94
CA LEU A 82 5.64 -18.76 -31.23
C LEU A 82 5.10 -20.15 -31.58
N GLU A 83 5.53 -21.19 -30.87
CA GLU A 83 5.22 -22.58 -31.21
C GLU A 83 4.19 -23.17 -30.25
N ALA A 84 3.27 -23.98 -30.78
CA ALA A 84 2.54 -24.94 -29.98
C ALA A 84 2.39 -26.23 -30.79
N GLU A 85 2.62 -27.37 -30.14
CA GLU A 85 2.55 -28.69 -30.77
C GLU A 85 1.12 -29.02 -31.24
N VAL A 86 1.02 -29.95 -32.20
CA VAL A 86 -0.16 -30.06 -33.09
C VAL A 86 -1.41 -30.64 -32.40
N ASP A 87 -1.24 -31.43 -31.33
CA ASP A 87 -2.32 -32.22 -30.72
C ASP A 87 -2.73 -31.77 -29.31
N SER A 88 -2.06 -30.75 -28.75
CA SER A 88 -2.42 -30.11 -27.48
C SER A 88 -1.80 -28.72 -27.41
N LEU A 89 -2.50 -27.74 -26.84
CA LEU A 89 -2.01 -26.35 -26.73
C LEU A 89 -0.90 -26.25 -25.66
N LEU A 90 0.31 -26.66 -26.07
CA LEU A 90 1.54 -26.62 -25.29
C LEU A 90 2.36 -25.39 -25.71
N VAL A 91 2.37 -24.36 -24.88
CA VAL A 91 2.87 -23.02 -25.24
C VAL A 91 4.13 -22.69 -24.43
N PRO A 92 5.28 -22.39 -25.07
CA PRO A 92 6.48 -21.95 -24.36
C PRO A 92 6.26 -20.55 -23.77
N VAL A 93 6.54 -20.42 -22.50
CA VAL A 93 6.61 -19.17 -21.75
C VAL A 93 8.08 -18.90 -21.44
N ILE A 94 8.59 -17.78 -21.94
CA ILE A 94 9.99 -17.37 -21.87
C ILE A 94 10.11 -16.29 -20.80
N PHE A 95 11.15 -16.39 -19.98
CA PHE A 95 11.51 -15.41 -18.96
C PHE A 95 12.81 -14.72 -19.39
N TYR A 96 12.81 -13.39 -19.40
CA TYR A 96 14.02 -12.59 -19.59
C TYR A 96 14.61 -12.12 -18.26
N SER A 97 13.89 -12.30 -17.15
CA SER A 97 14.40 -12.08 -15.81
C SER A 97 13.84 -13.07 -14.78
N GLN A 98 14.52 -13.12 -13.62
CA GLN A 98 14.02 -13.82 -12.44
C GLN A 98 12.66 -13.27 -11.96
N LEU A 99 12.35 -11.99 -12.23
CA LEU A 99 11.07 -11.37 -11.87
C LEU A 99 9.93 -11.90 -12.73
N GLY A 100 10.12 -12.04 -14.05
CA GLY A 100 9.14 -12.67 -14.95
C GLY A 100 8.83 -14.10 -14.55
N TYR A 101 9.86 -14.87 -14.17
CA TYR A 101 9.71 -16.21 -13.61
C TYR A 101 8.93 -16.22 -12.28
N GLN A 102 9.29 -15.35 -11.32
CA GLN A 102 8.61 -15.28 -10.02
C GLN A 102 7.14 -14.87 -10.18
N TYR A 103 6.85 -13.89 -11.04
CA TYR A 103 5.49 -13.50 -11.38
C TYR A 103 4.71 -14.66 -11.99
N PHE A 104 5.26 -15.31 -13.02
CA PHE A 104 4.60 -16.44 -13.69
C PHE A 104 4.32 -17.59 -12.72
N THR A 105 5.28 -17.93 -11.87
CA THR A 105 5.14 -18.96 -10.84
C THR A 105 4.06 -18.59 -9.81
N SER A 106 3.94 -17.31 -9.46
CA SER A 106 2.89 -16.82 -8.56
C SER A 106 1.49 -16.92 -9.19
N VAL A 107 1.31 -16.58 -10.47
CA VAL A 107 -0.01 -16.69 -11.13
C VAL A 107 -0.38 -18.14 -11.44
N LEU A 108 0.61 -18.98 -11.78
CA LEU A 108 0.45 -20.41 -12.04
C LEU A 108 0.00 -21.20 -10.80
N ASN A 109 0.60 -20.92 -9.63
CA ASN A 109 0.26 -21.60 -8.37
C ASN A 109 -1.08 -21.12 -7.76
N SER A 110 -1.84 -20.29 -8.48
CA SER A 110 -3.10 -19.71 -8.03
C SER A 110 -4.22 -19.99 -9.05
N PRO A 111 -5.50 -19.86 -8.68
CA PRO A 111 -6.61 -19.96 -9.63
C PRO A 111 -6.57 -18.89 -10.74
N PHE A 112 -5.76 -17.83 -10.59
CA PHE A 112 -5.72 -16.66 -11.47
C PHE A 112 -5.41 -17.01 -12.93
N LEU A 113 -4.30 -17.72 -13.19
CA LEU A 113 -3.88 -18.01 -14.58
C LEU A 113 -4.96 -18.83 -15.31
N LYS A 114 -5.58 -19.79 -14.62
CA LYS A 114 -6.69 -20.60 -15.14
C LYS A 114 -7.94 -19.74 -15.41
N ALA A 115 -8.32 -18.85 -14.50
CA ALA A 115 -9.48 -17.96 -14.67
C ALA A 115 -9.29 -16.94 -15.81
N CYS A 116 -8.11 -16.35 -15.93
CA CYS A 116 -7.77 -15.43 -17.02
C CYS A 116 -7.74 -16.14 -18.38
N LEU A 117 -7.13 -17.32 -18.46
CA LEU A 117 -7.15 -18.13 -19.69
C LEU A 117 -8.57 -18.55 -20.08
N GLN A 118 -9.41 -18.97 -19.11
CA GLN A 118 -10.82 -19.28 -19.40
C GLN A 118 -11.55 -18.06 -19.94
N THR A 119 -11.40 -16.90 -19.31
CA THR A 119 -12.09 -15.66 -19.71
C THR A 119 -11.69 -15.18 -21.12
N GLU A 120 -10.39 -15.19 -21.44
CA GLU A 120 -9.91 -14.80 -22.77
C GLU A 120 -10.28 -15.85 -23.84
N LEU A 121 -10.33 -17.15 -23.50
CA LEU A 121 -10.76 -18.21 -24.42
C LEU A 121 -12.27 -18.21 -24.67
N ASP A 122 -13.09 -17.99 -23.64
CA ASP A 122 -14.54 -17.73 -23.75
C ASP A 122 -14.79 -16.53 -24.69
N GLY A 123 -13.98 -15.46 -24.57
CA GLY A 123 -14.01 -14.29 -25.45
C GLY A 123 -13.66 -14.57 -26.93
N VAL A 124 -12.96 -15.67 -27.22
CA VAL A 124 -12.71 -16.19 -28.59
C VAL A 124 -13.77 -17.23 -29.01
N GLY A 125 -14.66 -17.64 -28.09
CA GLY A 125 -15.77 -18.57 -28.32
C GLY A 125 -15.56 -20.00 -27.79
N TYR A 126 -14.53 -20.23 -26.95
CA TYR A 126 -14.25 -21.54 -26.36
C TYR A 126 -14.84 -21.71 -24.95
N ASN A 127 -16.15 -21.87 -24.90
CA ASN A 127 -16.92 -21.90 -23.63
C ASN A 127 -16.84 -23.23 -22.87
N GLN A 128 -15.76 -24.01 -23.02
CA GLN A 128 -15.58 -25.31 -22.36
C GLN A 128 -14.54 -25.19 -21.24
N PRO A 129 -14.71 -25.91 -20.11
CA PRO A 129 -13.80 -25.81 -18.98
C PRO A 129 -12.41 -26.36 -19.32
N ILE A 130 -11.40 -25.50 -19.19
CA ILE A 130 -10.00 -25.86 -19.41
C ILE A 130 -9.33 -26.37 -18.12
N ASP A 131 -8.19 -27.02 -18.27
CA ASP A 131 -7.22 -27.26 -17.24
C ASP A 131 -5.83 -26.82 -17.68
N VAL A 132 -5.00 -26.41 -16.72
CA VAL A 132 -3.73 -25.73 -16.96
C VAL A 132 -2.64 -26.39 -16.13
N SER A 133 -1.58 -26.83 -16.79
CA SER A 133 -0.42 -27.48 -16.17
C SER A 133 0.87 -27.00 -16.82
N VAL A 134 2.02 -27.27 -16.21
CA VAL A 134 3.33 -26.93 -16.78
C VAL A 134 4.21 -28.17 -16.94
N GLU A 135 5.00 -28.15 -18.01
CA GLU A 135 5.99 -29.16 -18.35
C GLU A 135 7.34 -28.51 -18.64
N ARG A 136 8.41 -29.29 -18.47
CA ARG A 136 9.80 -28.96 -18.88
C ARG A 136 10.23 -27.54 -18.48
N TRP A 137 10.50 -27.36 -17.18
CA TRP A 137 11.19 -26.16 -16.69
C TRP A 137 12.65 -26.17 -17.13
N GLU A 138 13.07 -25.12 -17.83
CA GLU A 138 14.44 -24.89 -18.30
C GLU A 138 14.93 -23.60 -17.62
N LEU A 139 15.52 -23.74 -16.42
CA LEU A 139 15.93 -22.61 -15.56
C LEU A 139 17.46 -22.62 -15.32
N PRO A 140 18.08 -21.46 -15.04
CA PRO A 140 19.51 -21.41 -14.77
C PRO A 140 19.76 -21.81 -13.31
N ASN A 141 20.66 -22.78 -13.10
CA ASN A 141 21.10 -23.27 -11.78
C ASN A 141 20.03 -23.98 -10.92
N LEU A 142 19.36 -24.99 -11.46
CA LEU A 142 18.78 -26.07 -10.65
C LEU A 142 19.63 -27.35 -10.81
N PRO A 143 20.28 -27.87 -9.76
CA PRO A 143 20.90 -29.19 -9.81
C PRO A 143 19.83 -30.28 -9.88
N GLU A 144 20.14 -31.40 -10.53
CA GLU A 144 19.25 -32.56 -10.59
C GLU A 144 19.05 -33.21 -9.20
N GLY A 145 18.00 -32.79 -8.49
CA GLY A 145 17.33 -33.54 -7.42
C GLY A 145 17.60 -33.15 -5.97
N GLY A 146 16.58 -33.31 -5.11
CA GLY A 146 16.80 -33.73 -3.70
C GLY A 146 16.42 -32.78 -2.54
N SER A 147 15.12 -32.74 -2.19
CA SER A 147 14.56 -32.88 -0.81
C SER A 147 14.99 -32.01 0.41
N ARG A 148 13.95 -31.39 1.03
CA ARG A 148 13.57 -31.36 2.49
C ARG A 148 14.40 -30.62 3.60
N ILE A 149 13.73 -29.62 4.18
CA ILE A 149 13.28 -29.47 5.61
C ILE A 149 14.26 -29.04 6.75
N ASP A 150 13.67 -28.33 7.74
CA ASP A 150 14.17 -27.82 9.05
C ASP A 150 15.19 -26.65 9.03
N GLY A 151 15.17 -25.65 9.94
CA GLY A 151 14.24 -25.32 11.04
C GLY A 151 14.81 -24.25 12.01
N ASP A 152 14.05 -23.90 13.06
CA ASP A 152 14.44 -23.20 14.31
C ASP A 152 14.27 -21.66 14.46
N ASP A 153 14.21 -21.23 15.73
CA ASP A 153 13.39 -20.15 16.30
C ASP A 153 14.21 -19.11 17.14
N GLY A 154 13.60 -18.01 17.62
CA GLY A 154 14.28 -17.07 18.54
C GLY A 154 13.62 -15.70 18.73
N GLY A 155 12.77 -15.56 19.75
CA GLY A 155 12.14 -14.28 20.16
C GLY A 155 12.87 -13.50 21.26
N GLY A 156 12.41 -12.27 21.57
CA GLY A 156 12.89 -11.48 22.71
C GLY A 156 12.19 -10.12 22.93
N GLU A 157 11.84 -9.83 24.18
CA GLU A 157 11.28 -8.54 24.66
C GLU A 157 12.16 -7.93 25.79
N SER A 158 11.90 -6.78 26.43
CA SER A 158 10.83 -5.77 26.36
C SER A 158 11.38 -4.40 26.83
N SER A 159 10.64 -3.28 26.67
CA SER A 159 10.53 -2.20 27.69
C SER A 159 9.80 -0.91 27.23
N GLY A 160 8.77 -0.50 27.98
CA GLY A 160 8.85 0.68 28.87
C GLY A 160 8.66 2.12 28.34
N LEU A 161 7.43 2.63 28.44
CA LEU A 161 7.01 4.03 28.75
C LEU A 161 7.77 5.25 28.17
N ALA A 162 7.19 5.86 27.13
CA ALA A 162 6.96 7.32 27.02
C ALA A 162 5.91 7.58 25.91
N GLY A 163 4.90 8.41 26.17
CA GLY A 163 3.70 8.48 25.31
C GLY A 163 3.75 9.53 24.19
N ARG A 164 3.19 9.16 23.03
CA ARG A 164 2.53 10.01 22.01
C ARG A 164 1.97 9.11 20.89
N LEU A 165 1.21 9.69 19.95
CA LEU A 165 0.59 9.01 18.80
C LEU A 165 1.61 8.69 17.69
N THR A 166 2.74 8.10 18.09
CA THR A 166 4.00 8.13 17.34
C THR A 166 4.58 6.72 17.24
N ARG A 167 3.81 5.77 16.66
CA ARG A 167 4.30 4.39 16.48
C ARG A 167 3.77 3.59 15.28
N THR A 168 3.10 4.24 14.32
CA THR A 168 2.97 3.71 12.95
C THR A 168 4.31 3.79 12.18
N ASP A 169 5.20 4.68 12.62
CA ASP A 169 6.44 5.05 11.92
C ASP A 169 7.64 4.09 12.07
N ARG A 170 7.67 3.23 13.07
CA ARG A 170 8.90 2.49 13.47
C ARG A 170 9.28 1.32 12.54
N TYR A 171 8.56 1.08 11.43
CA TYR A 171 8.77 -0.09 10.57
C TYR A 171 8.98 0.22 9.08
N CYS A 172 9.12 1.49 8.69
CA CYS A 172 9.52 1.86 7.32
C CYS A 172 11.05 1.75 7.11
N ILE A 173 11.52 0.52 6.93
CA ILE A 173 12.75 0.11 6.20
C ILE A 173 14.06 0.82 6.61
N SER A 174 14.87 0.16 7.45
CA SER A 174 16.32 0.35 7.42
C SER A 174 16.92 -0.38 6.20
N PRO A 175 17.66 0.30 5.31
CA PRO A 175 18.41 -0.38 4.25
C PRO A 175 19.58 -1.15 4.89
N GLN A 176 19.55 -2.48 4.86
CA GLN A 176 20.69 -3.30 5.29
C GLN A 176 21.86 -3.10 4.34
N LYS A 177 22.88 -2.38 4.79
CA LYS A 177 24.16 -2.27 4.10
C LYS A 177 24.97 -3.54 4.38
N SER A 178 25.14 -4.38 3.36
CA SER A 178 26.02 -5.55 3.44
C SER A 178 27.48 -5.08 3.35
N GLU A 179 28.12 -4.85 4.50
CA GLU A 179 29.54 -4.53 4.58
C GLU A 179 30.34 -5.73 5.08
N LEU A 180 30.90 -6.47 4.12
CA LEU A 180 32.06 -7.30 4.35
C LEU A 180 33.25 -6.35 4.61
N SER A 181 33.79 -6.31 5.82
CA SER A 181 35.03 -5.58 6.10
C SER A 181 36.00 -6.36 6.97
N THR A 182 37.27 -6.26 6.57
CA THR A 182 38.39 -7.08 7.02
C THR A 182 39.06 -6.51 8.29
N VAL A 183 39.82 -7.35 8.96
CA VAL A 183 40.56 -7.09 10.22
C VAL A 183 41.49 -5.87 10.17
N ALA A 184 41.32 -4.97 11.14
CA ALA A 184 42.32 -4.25 11.96
C ALA A 184 41.61 -3.05 12.64
N GLY A 185 41.82 -2.67 13.89
CA GLY A 185 42.79 -3.10 14.89
C GLY A 185 43.12 -1.89 15.79
N ASP A 186 43.44 -2.16 17.06
CA ASP A 186 43.94 -1.22 18.08
C ASP A 186 42.92 -0.36 18.87
N SER A 187 43.35 0.03 20.08
CA SER A 187 42.53 0.46 21.22
C SER A 187 42.93 1.85 21.74
N GLY A 188 42.02 2.60 22.35
CA GLY A 188 42.43 3.81 23.08
C GLY A 188 41.32 4.81 23.46
N MET A 189 40.81 4.68 24.68
CA MET A 189 40.13 5.71 25.48
C MET A 189 40.75 5.63 26.91
N PRO A 190 40.55 6.60 27.83
CA PRO A 190 39.90 7.92 27.74
C PRO A 190 40.80 9.06 28.30
N GLU A 191 40.27 10.27 28.52
CA GLU A 191 40.14 10.87 29.88
C GLU A 191 39.45 12.26 29.89
N ASP A 192 39.02 12.68 31.09
CA ASP A 192 38.08 13.78 31.41
C ASP A 192 38.68 15.20 31.48
N VAL A 193 37.81 16.24 31.39
CA VAL A 193 37.51 17.26 32.44
C VAL A 193 36.36 18.19 31.95
N SER A 194 35.27 18.48 32.69
CA SER A 194 35.12 19.25 33.96
C SER A 194 35.47 20.75 33.79
N SER A 195 34.69 21.78 34.17
CA SER A 195 33.44 21.91 34.96
C SER A 195 32.84 23.35 34.88
N VAL A 196 31.78 23.65 35.68
CA VAL A 196 31.27 24.99 36.11
C VAL A 196 30.40 25.74 35.07
N ALA A 197 29.06 25.93 35.19
CA ALA A 197 28.15 26.44 36.24
C ALA A 197 28.07 27.98 36.35
N GLY A 198 26.85 28.59 36.28
CA GLY A 198 26.75 30.06 36.23
C GLY A 198 25.37 30.75 36.16
N VAL A 199 24.49 30.52 37.14
CA VAL A 199 23.55 31.52 37.73
C VAL A 199 22.38 32.10 36.88
N SER A 200 21.34 32.56 37.61
CA SER A 200 19.98 32.96 37.17
C SER A 200 19.72 34.49 37.34
N THR A 201 18.46 34.91 37.17
CA THR A 201 17.84 36.28 37.24
C THR A 201 17.79 37.07 35.92
N GLY A 202 16.74 37.85 35.60
CA GLY A 202 15.40 38.01 36.21
C GLY A 202 14.63 39.25 35.71
N ALA A 203 13.29 39.24 35.78
CA ALA A 203 12.35 40.35 35.47
C ALA A 203 12.28 40.80 33.97
N SER A 204 11.26 41.50 33.46
CA SER A 204 10.13 42.21 34.09
C SER A 204 8.82 42.11 33.29
N GLN A 205 7.68 42.32 33.97
CA GLN A 205 6.36 42.65 33.40
C GLN A 205 6.03 44.10 33.79
N GLU A 206 5.39 44.88 32.92
CA GLU A 206 4.76 46.15 33.32
C GLU A 206 3.57 46.49 32.40
N ASP A 207 2.47 46.92 33.02
CA ASP A 207 1.21 47.31 32.39
C ASP A 207 1.17 48.82 32.11
N VAL A 208 0.31 49.27 31.18
CA VAL A 208 -0.18 50.66 31.14
C VAL A 208 -1.67 50.67 30.77
N GLU A 209 -2.50 51.03 31.74
CA GLU A 209 -3.84 51.60 31.50
C GLU A 209 -3.71 53.12 31.40
N GLU A 210 -4.60 53.78 30.64
CA GLU A 210 -5.00 55.15 30.98
C GLU A 210 -6.47 55.39 30.56
N GLU A 211 -7.19 56.12 31.42
CA GLU A 211 -8.65 56.28 31.46
C GLU A 211 -8.97 57.79 31.52
N GLU A 212 -10.01 58.29 30.83
CA GLU A 212 -10.72 59.48 31.35
C GLU A 212 -12.18 59.67 30.88
N ALA A 213 -13.09 59.67 31.87
CA ALA A 213 -14.26 60.53 32.12
C ALA A 213 -15.31 60.91 31.02
N GLY A 214 -16.60 60.77 31.39
CA GLY A 214 -17.80 61.26 30.66
C GLY A 214 -18.23 62.70 31.06
N PRO A 215 -19.55 63.05 31.23
CA PRO A 215 -20.79 62.26 31.10
C PRO A 215 -22.00 63.01 30.44
N SER A 216 -23.22 62.46 30.60
CA SER A 216 -24.56 63.12 30.62
C SER A 216 -25.48 63.18 29.38
N GLN A 217 -26.51 62.32 29.46
CA GLN A 217 -27.90 62.36 28.96
C GLN A 217 -28.46 63.64 28.28
N ALA A 218 -29.20 63.47 27.17
CA ALA A 218 -30.68 63.68 27.14
C ALA A 218 -31.38 63.40 25.78
N LYS A 219 -32.66 62.99 25.86
CA LYS A 219 -33.78 63.27 24.91
C LYS A 219 -33.96 62.47 23.59
N ARG A 220 -34.59 61.28 23.73
CA ARG A 220 -35.97 60.95 23.23
C ARG A 220 -36.28 61.11 21.71
N ALA A 221 -36.46 59.98 20.99
CA ALA A 221 -37.78 59.51 20.49
C ALA A 221 -37.75 58.39 19.41
N ARG A 222 -38.69 57.42 19.53
CA ARG A 222 -39.30 56.55 18.49
C ARG A 222 -38.46 55.47 17.75
N LEU A 223 -38.60 54.25 18.27
CA LEU A 223 -38.80 53.00 17.52
C LEU A 223 -39.91 53.12 16.45
N PRO A 224 -39.90 52.33 15.34
CA PRO A 224 -40.01 50.88 15.40
C PRO A 224 -38.90 50.06 14.71
N GLN A 225 -38.84 48.80 15.14
CA GLN A 225 -37.91 47.75 14.74
C GLN A 225 -37.91 47.46 13.22
N GLN A 226 -36.70 47.21 12.71
CA GLN A 226 -36.45 46.10 11.81
C GLN A 226 -35.14 45.45 12.28
N PRO A 227 -35.13 44.21 12.80
CA PRO A 227 -33.90 43.59 13.26
C PRO A 227 -33.00 43.28 12.06
N PRO A 228 -31.69 43.59 12.10
CA PRO A 228 -30.77 43.01 11.14
C PRO A 228 -30.82 41.48 11.27
N ALA A 229 -30.78 40.79 10.14
CA ALA A 229 -30.96 39.34 10.08
C ALA A 229 -30.03 38.64 11.07
N GLN A 230 -30.58 37.73 11.87
CA GLN A 230 -29.77 36.75 12.59
C GLN A 230 -29.01 35.93 11.55
N VAL A 231 -27.71 36.20 11.40
CA VAL A 231 -26.79 35.22 10.82
C VAL A 231 -26.62 34.16 11.89
N THR A 232 -27.54 33.19 11.87
CA THR A 232 -27.56 32.05 12.77
C THR A 232 -26.39 31.13 12.41
N SER A 233 -25.18 31.48 12.87
CA SER A 233 -23.98 30.66 12.73
C SER A 233 -24.00 29.52 13.76
N THR A 234 -24.98 28.62 13.63
CA THR A 234 -25.13 27.43 14.48
C THR A 234 -24.29 26.23 14.00
N ALA A 235 -23.68 26.32 12.82
CA ALA A 235 -22.93 25.21 12.22
C ALA A 235 -21.70 24.73 13.04
N PRO A 236 -20.80 25.61 13.54
CA PRO A 236 -19.55 25.15 14.17
C PRO A 236 -19.74 24.49 15.54
N GLN A 237 -20.83 24.81 16.26
CA GLN A 237 -21.08 24.27 17.60
C GLN A 237 -21.83 22.93 17.58
N ALA A 238 -22.60 22.63 16.53
CA ALA A 238 -23.31 21.35 16.41
C ALA A 238 -22.38 20.15 16.11
N GLU A 239 -21.25 20.38 15.43
CA GLU A 239 -20.24 19.36 15.12
C GLU A 239 -19.40 18.94 16.34
N LEU A 240 -19.44 19.74 17.42
CA LEU A 240 -18.53 19.65 18.57
C LEU A 240 -19.18 18.94 19.78
N GLN A 241 -19.98 17.90 19.52
CA GLN A 241 -20.54 17.03 20.56
C GLN A 241 -19.45 16.46 21.48
N ASP A 242 -19.76 16.33 22.77
CA ASP A 242 -18.87 15.73 23.75
C ASP A 242 -18.61 14.24 23.46
N GLY A 243 -17.36 13.82 23.66
CA GLY A 243 -16.88 12.47 23.39
C GLY A 243 -15.36 12.37 23.60
N PRO A 244 -14.80 11.15 23.71
CA PRO A 244 -13.38 10.95 24.00
C PRO A 244 -12.46 11.55 22.93
N LEU A 245 -12.90 11.61 21.67
CA LEU A 245 -12.13 12.14 20.55
C LEU A 245 -12.48 13.60 20.20
N LYS A 246 -13.24 14.29 21.08
CA LYS A 246 -13.60 15.72 20.92
C LYS A 246 -12.39 16.60 20.62
N ARG A 247 -11.25 16.38 21.30
CA ARG A 247 -10.01 17.12 21.07
C ARG A 247 -9.46 16.92 19.65
N TRP A 248 -9.47 15.69 19.15
CA TRP A 248 -9.02 15.33 17.80
C TRP A 248 -9.94 15.92 16.73
N ARG A 249 -11.27 15.79 16.91
CA ARG A 249 -12.26 16.46 16.05
C ARG A 249 -12.08 17.97 16.02
N ALA A 250 -11.85 18.61 17.16
CA ALA A 250 -11.66 20.07 17.26
C ALA A 250 -10.43 20.56 16.46
N MET A 251 -9.31 19.82 16.48
CA MET A 251 -8.12 20.18 15.71
C MET A 251 -8.35 20.12 14.19
N LEU A 252 -9.28 19.28 13.72
CA LEU A 252 -9.65 19.18 12.29
C LEU A 252 -10.65 20.26 11.83
N ILE A 253 -11.35 20.96 12.74
CA ILE A 253 -12.38 21.95 12.38
C ILE A 253 -11.80 23.15 11.60
N HIS A 254 -10.51 23.45 11.73
CA HIS A 254 -9.85 24.52 10.97
C HIS A 254 -9.46 24.09 9.54
N HIS A 255 -9.62 22.82 9.19
CA HIS A 255 -9.26 22.23 7.90
C HIS A 255 -10.50 21.70 7.16
N LYS A 256 -11.63 22.43 7.20
CA LYS A 256 -12.91 21.93 6.65
C LYS A 256 -12.86 21.55 5.17
N ASP A 257 -12.04 22.24 4.40
CA ASP A 257 -11.93 22.02 2.95
C ASP A 257 -10.96 20.87 2.58
N SER A 258 -10.28 20.28 3.57
CA SER A 258 -9.38 19.13 3.39
C SER A 258 -10.18 17.82 3.31
N PRO A 259 -10.08 17.05 2.19
CA PRO A 259 -10.71 15.74 2.08
C PRO A 259 -10.21 14.75 3.15
N THR A 260 -8.91 14.82 3.47
CA THR A 260 -8.29 14.00 4.52
C THR A 260 -8.83 14.35 5.91
N ALA A 261 -8.97 15.65 6.23
CA ALA A 261 -9.55 16.10 7.50
C ALA A 261 -11.03 15.71 7.65
N GLN A 262 -11.82 15.83 6.58
CA GLN A 262 -13.21 15.37 6.58
C GLN A 262 -13.30 13.85 6.82
N THR A 263 -12.43 13.08 6.18
CA THR A 263 -12.35 11.61 6.32
C THR A 263 -12.01 11.21 7.75
N TRP A 264 -10.97 11.80 8.35
CA TRP A 264 -10.58 11.52 9.73
C TRP A 264 -11.61 12.01 10.75
N HIS A 265 -12.25 13.17 10.53
CA HIS A 265 -13.34 13.64 11.38
C HIS A 265 -14.53 12.67 11.36
N LYS A 266 -14.88 12.14 10.18
CA LYS A 266 -15.90 11.10 10.02
C LYS A 266 -15.50 9.81 10.75
N ALA A 267 -14.23 9.41 10.64
CA ALA A 267 -13.68 8.24 11.32
C ALA A 267 -13.82 8.35 12.86
N TYR A 268 -13.45 9.48 13.44
CA TYR A 268 -13.62 9.73 14.88
C TYR A 268 -15.09 9.65 15.33
N ILE A 269 -16.03 10.17 14.52
CA ILE A 269 -17.47 10.03 14.80
C ILE A 269 -17.91 8.56 14.81
N TYR A 270 -17.41 7.74 13.88
CA TYR A 270 -17.72 6.30 13.84
C TYR A 270 -17.14 5.56 15.05
N LEU A 271 -15.88 5.83 15.39
CA LEU A 271 -15.22 5.25 16.57
C LEU A 271 -15.96 5.60 17.88
N GLU A 272 -16.30 6.88 18.08
CA GLU A 272 -17.05 7.32 19.26
C GLU A 272 -18.45 6.69 19.34
N LYS A 273 -19.17 6.59 18.21
CA LYS A 273 -20.49 5.94 18.17
C LYS A 273 -20.40 4.45 18.45
N GLY A 274 -19.46 3.74 17.83
CA GLY A 274 -19.24 2.31 18.06
C GLY A 274 -18.90 2.02 19.52
N ALA A 275 -17.96 2.78 20.09
CA ALA A 275 -17.62 2.71 21.52
C ALA A 275 -18.83 2.99 22.43
N THR A 276 -19.63 4.01 22.11
CA THR A 276 -20.85 4.35 22.86
C THR A 276 -21.89 3.22 22.81
N MET A 277 -22.10 2.59 21.65
CA MET A 277 -23.06 1.48 21.51
C MET A 277 -22.61 0.23 22.27
N VAL A 278 -21.32 -0.12 22.19
CA VAL A 278 -20.72 -1.24 22.93
C VAL A 278 -20.83 -1.03 24.45
N THR A 279 -20.50 0.17 24.94
CA THR A 279 -20.49 0.49 26.38
C THR A 279 -21.88 0.69 26.97
N SER A 280 -22.79 1.40 26.28
CA SER A 280 -24.16 1.61 26.76
C SER A 280 -25.00 0.32 26.79
N GLY A 281 -24.70 -0.63 25.90
CA GLY A 281 -25.23 -1.99 25.95
C GLY A 281 -24.53 -2.90 26.97
N GLY A 282 -23.67 -2.38 27.85
CA GLY A 282 -22.97 -3.17 28.87
C GLY A 282 -22.09 -4.29 28.32
N TYR A 283 -21.53 -4.11 27.11
CA TYR A 283 -20.78 -5.13 26.36
C TYR A 283 -21.59 -6.41 26.05
N GLN A 284 -22.91 -6.30 25.83
CA GLN A 284 -23.79 -7.43 25.49
C GLN A 284 -24.18 -7.50 24.00
N LYS A 285 -24.00 -6.41 23.23
CA LYS A 285 -24.45 -6.30 21.84
C LYS A 285 -23.30 -5.98 20.88
N GLY A 286 -23.21 -6.73 19.78
CA GLY A 286 -22.20 -6.53 18.73
C GLY A 286 -22.44 -5.35 17.79
N GLU A 287 -23.61 -4.68 17.85
CA GLU A 287 -24.03 -3.63 16.91
C GLU A 287 -23.01 -2.48 16.72
N GLY A 288 -22.23 -2.15 17.76
CA GLY A 288 -21.18 -1.11 17.68
C GLY A 288 -19.87 -1.54 17.03
N VAL A 289 -19.65 -2.85 16.80
CA VAL A 289 -18.39 -3.39 16.26
C VAL A 289 -18.16 -2.98 14.80
N GLU A 290 -19.21 -3.00 13.98
CA GLU A 290 -19.13 -2.53 12.59
C GLU A 290 -18.75 -1.05 12.52
N LEU A 291 -19.32 -0.21 13.40
CA LEU A 291 -18.98 1.22 13.47
C LEU A 291 -17.53 1.45 13.94
N LEU A 292 -17.00 0.63 14.84
CA LEU A 292 -15.58 0.69 15.20
C LEU A 292 -14.70 0.38 13.97
N LEU A 293 -15.06 -0.64 13.18
CA LEU A 293 -14.33 -0.99 11.95
C LEU A 293 -14.41 0.09 10.86
N GLU A 294 -15.59 0.67 10.60
CA GLU A 294 -15.72 1.83 9.70
C GLU A 294 -14.78 2.97 10.12
N GLY A 295 -14.61 3.18 11.43
CA GLY A 295 -13.61 4.08 12.00
C GLY A 295 -12.16 3.71 11.64
N PHE A 296 -11.77 2.45 11.84
CA PHE A 296 -10.41 1.97 11.50
C PHE A 296 -10.11 2.04 10.00
N ILE A 297 -11.10 1.71 9.16
CA ILE A 297 -11.00 1.74 7.70
C ILE A 297 -10.79 3.16 7.20
N LEU A 298 -11.55 4.13 7.70
CA LEU A 298 -11.39 5.56 7.35
C LEU A 298 -10.10 6.19 7.93
N MET A 299 -9.53 5.59 8.97
CA MET A 299 -8.20 5.95 9.49
C MET A 299 -7.04 5.19 8.82
N GLU A 300 -7.33 4.24 7.93
CA GLU A 300 -6.34 3.38 7.27
C GLU A 300 -5.47 2.55 8.26
N SER A 301 -6.01 2.26 9.46
CA SER A 301 -5.25 1.76 10.62
C SER A 301 -5.11 0.23 10.63
N VAL A 302 -4.12 -0.29 9.89
CA VAL A 302 -3.87 -1.75 9.78
C VAL A 302 -2.88 -2.33 10.80
N SER A 303 -2.25 -1.50 11.64
CA SER A 303 -1.23 -1.93 12.62
C SER A 303 -1.86 -2.42 13.93
N PRO A 304 -1.43 -3.56 14.51
CA PRO A 304 -1.93 -4.02 15.81
C PRO A 304 -1.73 -3.00 16.92
N ASN A 305 -0.61 -2.28 16.90
CA ASN A 305 -0.30 -1.27 17.91
C ASN A 305 -1.32 -0.13 17.87
N ASP A 306 -1.63 0.36 16.67
CA ASP A 306 -2.52 1.50 16.48
C ASP A 306 -3.98 1.10 16.78
N VAL A 307 -4.41 -0.09 16.36
CA VAL A 307 -5.74 -0.63 16.67
C VAL A 307 -5.93 -0.81 18.19
N ASN A 308 -5.00 -1.46 18.89
CA ASN A 308 -5.09 -1.64 20.34
C ASN A 308 -5.01 -0.30 21.08
N TYR A 309 -4.16 0.64 20.63
CA TYR A 309 -4.03 1.96 21.22
C TYR A 309 -5.33 2.79 21.08
N ILE A 310 -5.95 2.80 19.89
CA ILE A 310 -7.23 3.47 19.63
C ILE A 310 -8.37 2.86 20.47
N LEU A 311 -8.43 1.52 20.62
CA LEU A 311 -9.46 0.87 21.43
C LEU A 311 -9.30 1.13 22.93
N TYR A 312 -8.08 1.04 23.46
CA TYR A 312 -7.85 0.82 24.89
C TYR A 312 -7.10 1.95 25.62
N ASP A 313 -6.47 2.89 24.92
CA ASP A 313 -5.75 3.97 25.59
C ASP A 313 -6.72 5.01 26.18
N GLN A 314 -6.36 5.53 27.36
CA GLN A 314 -7.10 6.55 28.10
C GLN A 314 -7.26 7.89 27.35
N SER A 315 -6.40 8.18 26.37
CA SER A 315 -6.48 9.36 25.50
C SER A 315 -7.28 9.13 24.20
N TRP A 316 -7.81 7.91 24.05
CA TRP A 316 -8.65 7.43 22.96
C TRP A 316 -9.97 6.87 23.51
N LEU A 317 -10.48 5.74 22.99
CA LEU A 317 -11.81 5.24 23.32
C LEU A 317 -11.92 4.64 24.72
N ASN A 318 -10.80 4.27 25.35
CA ASN A 318 -10.74 3.74 26.72
C ASN A 318 -11.72 2.59 26.98
N LEU A 319 -11.86 1.67 26.02
CA LEU A 319 -12.72 0.49 26.15
C LEU A 319 -12.12 -0.48 27.18
N HIS A 320 -12.99 -1.21 27.89
CA HIS A 320 -12.55 -2.20 28.85
C HIS A 320 -12.15 -3.49 28.12
N GLN A 321 -10.85 -3.66 27.87
CA GLN A 321 -10.28 -4.72 27.03
C GLN A 321 -10.91 -6.12 27.24
N THR A 322 -10.96 -6.59 28.49
CA THR A 322 -11.52 -7.93 28.78
C THR A 322 -13.03 -8.04 28.53
N GLN A 323 -13.80 -6.96 28.72
CA GLN A 323 -15.24 -6.95 28.43
C GLN A 323 -15.50 -6.87 26.92
N PHE A 324 -14.64 -6.16 26.18
CA PHE A 324 -14.69 -6.13 24.73
C PHE A 324 -14.30 -7.49 24.12
N HIS A 325 -13.25 -8.14 24.61
CA HIS A 325 -12.88 -9.50 24.17
C HIS A 325 -13.94 -10.53 24.53
N HIS A 326 -14.60 -10.41 25.69
CA HIS A 326 -15.76 -11.22 26.04
C HIS A 326 -16.93 -11.00 25.06
N LEU A 327 -17.29 -9.75 24.78
CA LEU A 327 -18.32 -9.41 23.79
C LEU A 327 -18.03 -10.06 22.43
N ILE A 328 -16.82 -9.88 21.89
CA ILE A 328 -16.44 -10.45 20.59
C ILE A 328 -16.53 -11.98 20.62
N SER A 329 -16.09 -12.62 21.70
CA SER A 329 -16.18 -14.09 21.86
C SER A 329 -17.63 -14.58 21.89
N GLU A 330 -18.52 -13.91 22.63
CA GLU A 330 -19.96 -14.23 22.67
C GLU A 330 -20.64 -14.02 21.32
N GLN A 331 -20.33 -12.92 20.61
CA GLN A 331 -20.88 -12.68 19.27
C GLN A 331 -20.41 -13.75 18.27
N LEU A 332 -19.16 -14.19 18.34
CA LEU A 332 -18.63 -15.27 17.50
C LEU A 332 -19.15 -16.66 17.93
N HIS A 333 -19.54 -16.85 19.19
CA HIS A 333 -20.22 -18.08 19.61
C HIS A 333 -21.64 -18.18 19.02
N VAL A 334 -22.36 -17.06 18.93
CA VAL A 334 -23.71 -16.99 18.34
C VAL A 334 -23.68 -16.97 16.81
N ASN A 335 -22.72 -16.27 16.21
CA ASN A 335 -22.50 -16.20 14.76
C ASN A 335 -20.98 -16.30 14.45
N PRO A 336 -20.46 -17.52 14.22
CA PRO A 336 -19.05 -17.75 13.94
C PRO A 336 -18.54 -16.98 12.72
N ASP A 337 -19.39 -16.80 11.71
CA ASP A 337 -19.04 -16.17 10.43
C ASP A 337 -19.28 -14.65 10.43
N SER A 338 -19.35 -14.03 11.61
CA SER A 338 -19.49 -12.58 11.79
C SER A 338 -18.21 -11.85 11.39
N THR A 339 -18.07 -11.51 10.12
CA THR A 339 -16.87 -10.86 9.56
C THR A 339 -16.45 -9.55 10.26
N PRO A 340 -17.35 -8.70 10.83
CA PRO A 340 -16.91 -7.56 11.64
C PRO A 340 -16.24 -8.00 12.95
N CYS A 341 -16.74 -9.06 13.58
CA CYS A 341 -16.16 -9.59 14.82
C CYS A 341 -14.83 -10.32 14.55
N LEU A 342 -14.77 -11.12 13.48
CA LEU A 342 -13.54 -11.78 13.03
C LEU A 342 -12.46 -10.75 12.65
N LEU A 343 -12.80 -9.71 11.86
CA LEU A 343 -11.84 -8.70 11.41
C LEU A 343 -11.31 -7.87 12.58
N ILE A 344 -12.15 -7.38 13.48
CA ILE A 344 -11.65 -6.58 14.62
C ILE A 344 -10.80 -7.42 15.58
N GLN A 345 -11.09 -8.72 15.72
CA GLN A 345 -10.26 -9.65 16.48
C GLN A 345 -8.90 -9.86 15.79
N ALA A 346 -8.91 -10.17 14.49
CA ALA A 346 -7.69 -10.37 13.70
C ALA A 346 -6.79 -9.12 13.68
N LEU A 347 -7.36 -7.92 13.55
CA LEU A 347 -6.61 -6.67 13.57
C LEU A 347 -5.88 -6.42 14.90
N GLN A 348 -6.43 -6.87 16.03
CA GLN A 348 -5.82 -6.72 17.35
C GLN A 348 -4.68 -7.72 17.64
N LEU A 349 -4.64 -8.86 16.94
CA LEU A 349 -3.59 -9.87 17.13
C LEU A 349 -2.20 -9.27 16.83
N PRO A 350 -1.15 -9.65 17.58
CA PRO A 350 0.22 -9.24 17.27
C PRO A 350 0.66 -9.75 15.89
N GLY A 351 1.69 -9.12 15.31
CA GLY A 351 2.26 -9.57 14.05
C GLY A 351 2.74 -11.03 14.12
N GLY A 352 2.61 -11.77 13.01
CA GLY A 352 2.97 -13.18 12.92
C GLY A 352 1.93 -14.04 12.21
N HIS A 353 2.22 -15.33 12.07
CA HIS A 353 1.38 -16.27 11.32
C HIS A 353 -0.05 -16.40 11.88
N GLY A 354 -0.26 -16.30 13.20
CA GLY A 354 -1.61 -16.35 13.78
C GLY A 354 -2.51 -15.21 13.30
N ARG A 355 -1.97 -13.99 13.20
CA ARG A 355 -2.68 -12.85 12.61
C ARG A 355 -2.92 -13.05 11.12
N GLN A 356 -1.93 -13.55 10.39
CA GLN A 356 -2.05 -13.83 8.96
C GLN A 356 -3.16 -14.86 8.67
N GLN A 357 -3.23 -15.93 9.46
CA GLN A 357 -4.28 -16.95 9.37
C GLN A 357 -5.66 -16.36 9.70
N ALA A 358 -5.78 -15.54 10.75
CA ALA A 358 -7.03 -14.89 11.10
C ALA A 358 -7.53 -13.93 10.00
N ILE A 359 -6.64 -13.14 9.38
CA ILE A 359 -7.01 -12.25 8.26
C ILE A 359 -7.38 -13.06 7.00
N ASN A 360 -6.66 -14.15 6.69
CA ASN A 360 -7.05 -15.04 5.60
C ASN A 360 -8.45 -15.63 5.82
N HIS A 361 -8.74 -16.12 7.04
CA HIS A 361 -10.07 -16.63 7.38
C HIS A 361 -11.18 -15.58 7.22
N VAL A 362 -10.93 -14.31 7.58
CA VAL A 362 -11.86 -13.20 7.29
C VAL A 362 -12.10 -13.09 5.78
N ILE A 363 -11.05 -13.11 4.96
CA ILE A 363 -11.16 -13.03 3.49
C ILE A 363 -11.99 -14.20 2.94
N ASP A 364 -11.73 -15.42 3.41
CA ASP A 364 -12.46 -16.62 2.97
C ASP A 364 -13.98 -16.49 3.26
N VAL A 365 -14.35 -16.05 4.47
CA VAL A 365 -15.77 -15.85 4.85
C VAL A 365 -16.41 -14.71 4.05
N VAL A 366 -15.73 -13.56 3.90
CA VAL A 366 -16.24 -12.43 3.11
C VAL A 366 -16.46 -12.82 1.65
N LEU A 367 -15.55 -13.59 1.05
CA LEU A 367 -15.70 -14.08 -0.33
C LEU A 367 -16.78 -15.16 -0.46
N GLN A 368 -16.97 -16.01 0.55
CA GLN A 368 -18.04 -17.01 0.58
C GLN A 368 -19.44 -16.37 0.64
N HIS A 369 -19.59 -15.26 1.38
CA HIS A 369 -20.86 -14.52 1.50
C HIS A 369 -21.07 -13.49 0.36
N GLY A 370 -20.02 -13.08 -0.33
CA GLY A 370 -20.07 -12.14 -1.44
C GLY A 370 -20.64 -10.77 -1.05
N GLU A 371 -21.33 -10.09 -1.97
CA GLU A 371 -21.91 -8.75 -1.77
C GLU A 371 -22.88 -8.62 -0.59
N THR A 372 -23.37 -9.74 -0.04
CA THR A 372 -24.24 -9.73 1.15
C THR A 372 -23.48 -9.55 2.47
N ASP A 373 -22.15 -9.73 2.46
CA ASP A 373 -21.31 -9.56 3.63
C ASP A 373 -21.05 -8.08 3.93
N PRO A 374 -21.18 -7.62 5.19
CA PRO A 374 -20.94 -6.22 5.55
C PRO A 374 -19.51 -5.76 5.23
N MET A 375 -18.52 -6.66 5.21
CA MET A 375 -17.12 -6.32 4.92
C MET A 375 -16.73 -6.47 3.44
N TYR A 376 -17.63 -6.94 2.55
CA TYR A 376 -17.32 -7.12 1.12
C TYR A 376 -16.89 -5.82 0.43
N LYS A 377 -17.62 -4.72 0.68
CA LYS A 377 -17.29 -3.34 0.27
C LYS A 377 -15.89 -2.86 0.72
N HIS A 378 -15.28 -3.55 1.70
CA HIS A 378 -14.02 -3.20 2.34
C HIS A 378 -12.90 -4.22 2.07
N LEU A 379 -13.08 -5.17 1.13
CA LEU A 379 -12.07 -6.19 0.79
C LEU A 379 -10.68 -5.60 0.52
N ALA A 380 -10.59 -4.44 -0.14
CA ALA A 380 -9.31 -3.76 -0.38
C ALA A 380 -8.54 -3.40 0.90
N TYR A 381 -9.24 -3.03 1.98
CA TYR A 381 -8.67 -2.79 3.30
C TYR A 381 -8.27 -4.09 4.00
N VAL A 382 -9.08 -5.16 3.88
CA VAL A 382 -8.73 -6.47 4.46
C VAL A 382 -7.46 -7.04 3.80
N TYR A 383 -7.35 -6.95 2.47
CA TYR A 383 -6.11 -7.28 1.73
C TYR A 383 -4.94 -6.35 2.08
N CYS A 384 -5.19 -5.07 2.37
CA CYS A 384 -4.16 -4.14 2.87
C CYS A 384 -3.59 -4.61 4.23
N ALA A 385 -4.46 -5.00 5.16
CA ALA A 385 -4.07 -5.56 6.45
C ALA A 385 -3.33 -6.91 6.31
N LEU A 386 -3.72 -7.75 5.35
CA LEU A 386 -2.99 -8.97 5.01
C LEU A 386 -1.58 -8.65 4.49
N ALA A 387 -1.45 -7.70 3.55
CA ALA A 387 -0.18 -7.32 2.96
C ALA A 387 0.81 -6.79 4.00
N TYR A 388 0.36 -5.87 4.88
CA TYR A 388 1.12 -5.38 6.02
C TYR A 388 1.56 -6.53 6.95
N THR A 389 0.62 -7.41 7.32
CA THR A 389 0.91 -8.56 8.21
C THR A 389 1.91 -9.53 7.59
N THR A 390 1.78 -9.78 6.29
CA THR A 390 2.66 -10.68 5.54
C THR A 390 4.07 -10.11 5.44
N ARG A 391 4.23 -8.81 5.19
CA ARG A 391 5.53 -8.12 5.22
C ARG A 391 6.20 -8.22 6.59
N GLU A 392 5.46 -7.93 7.66
CA GLU A 392 5.99 -8.00 9.04
C GLU A 392 6.35 -9.43 9.47
N THR A 393 5.56 -10.42 9.06
CA THR A 393 5.75 -11.83 9.43
C THR A 393 6.90 -12.49 8.65
N THR A 394 6.93 -12.31 7.34
CA THR A 394 7.88 -13.04 6.46
C THR A 394 9.17 -12.27 6.19
N ARG A 395 9.18 -10.94 6.39
CA ARG A 395 10.22 -10.03 5.90
C ARG A 395 10.50 -10.15 4.39
N GLN A 396 9.54 -10.68 3.63
CA GLN A 396 9.58 -10.79 2.17
C GLN A 396 8.55 -9.86 1.54
N SER A 397 8.94 -9.19 0.45
CA SER A 397 8.09 -8.18 -0.19
C SER A 397 7.22 -8.75 -1.32
N ALA A 398 7.65 -9.83 -2.00
CA ALA A 398 6.84 -10.45 -3.06
C ALA A 398 5.49 -11.03 -2.56
N PRO A 399 5.40 -11.76 -1.43
CA PRO A 399 4.10 -12.22 -0.92
C PRO A 399 3.19 -11.08 -0.47
N ALA A 400 3.77 -10.01 0.10
CA ALA A 400 3.03 -8.81 0.49
C ALA A 400 2.51 -8.02 -0.73
N LEU A 401 3.31 -7.91 -1.80
CA LEU A 401 2.91 -7.32 -3.09
C LEU A 401 1.75 -8.09 -3.75
N SER A 402 1.71 -9.42 -3.61
CA SER A 402 0.58 -10.24 -4.07
C SER A 402 -0.72 -9.86 -3.35
N ALA A 403 -0.70 -9.74 -2.02
CA ALA A 403 -1.85 -9.26 -1.26
C ALA A 403 -2.24 -7.80 -1.61
N CYS A 404 -1.27 -6.91 -1.84
CA CYS A 404 -1.54 -5.57 -2.35
C CYS A 404 -2.25 -5.60 -3.72
N ALA A 405 -1.80 -6.46 -4.64
CA ALA A 405 -2.43 -6.60 -5.96
C ALA A 405 -3.90 -7.04 -5.84
N SER A 406 -4.20 -8.04 -5.00
CA SER A 406 -5.59 -8.45 -4.71
C SER A 406 -6.43 -7.31 -4.13
N GLY A 407 -5.85 -6.49 -3.24
CA GLY A 407 -6.53 -5.30 -2.72
C GLY A 407 -6.85 -4.27 -3.81
N LEU A 408 -5.89 -3.98 -4.70
CA LEU A 408 -6.04 -3.02 -5.80
C LEU A 408 -6.94 -3.52 -6.93
N MET A 409 -7.10 -4.84 -7.11
CA MET A 409 -8.12 -5.42 -7.99
C MET A 409 -9.55 -5.16 -7.48
N ASN A 410 -9.75 -5.13 -6.15
CA ASN A 410 -11.05 -4.82 -5.54
C ASN A 410 -11.32 -3.31 -5.52
N LYS A 411 -10.28 -2.49 -5.26
CA LYS A 411 -10.37 -1.03 -5.31
C LYS A 411 -9.03 -0.41 -5.72
N SER A 412 -8.95 0.02 -6.98
CA SER A 412 -7.70 0.49 -7.60
C SER A 412 -7.19 1.84 -7.05
N ASP A 413 -8.07 2.65 -6.47
CA ASP A 413 -7.75 3.93 -5.81
C ASP A 413 -7.60 3.81 -4.28
N HIS A 414 -7.44 2.59 -3.72
CA HIS A 414 -7.26 2.40 -2.27
C HIS A 414 -5.88 2.89 -1.82
N LEU A 415 -5.83 4.12 -1.30
CA LEU A 415 -4.63 4.90 -1.02
C LEU A 415 -3.57 4.16 -0.18
N THR A 416 -3.97 3.52 0.93
CA THR A 416 -3.05 2.75 1.78
C THR A 416 -2.39 1.59 1.03
N THR A 417 -3.15 0.91 0.16
CA THR A 417 -2.66 -0.24 -0.60
C THR A 417 -1.74 0.21 -1.74
N LEU A 418 -2.04 1.34 -2.38
CA LEU A 418 -1.13 1.99 -3.34
C LEU A 418 0.19 2.36 -2.66
N PHE A 419 0.15 2.99 -1.49
CA PHE A 419 1.35 3.36 -0.73
C PHE A 419 2.16 2.14 -0.31
N PHE A 420 1.55 1.11 0.31
CA PHE A 420 2.29 -0.09 0.69
C PHE A 420 2.80 -0.90 -0.51
N ALA A 421 2.08 -0.96 -1.63
CA ALA A 421 2.61 -1.57 -2.85
C ALA A 421 3.89 -0.87 -3.31
N ALA A 422 3.89 0.46 -3.30
CA ALA A 422 5.05 1.27 -3.65
C ALA A 422 6.24 1.04 -2.71
N VAL A 423 6.00 1.05 -1.39
CA VAL A 423 7.01 0.79 -0.36
C VAL A 423 7.58 -0.63 -0.47
N PHE A 424 6.75 -1.66 -0.63
CA PHE A 424 7.22 -3.05 -0.76
C PHE A 424 7.97 -3.29 -2.06
N SER A 425 7.65 -2.53 -3.12
CA SER A 425 8.39 -2.57 -4.38
C SER A 425 9.80 -1.99 -4.27
N MET A 426 10.13 -1.19 -3.24
CA MET A 426 11.49 -0.68 -3.02
C MET A 426 12.51 -1.81 -2.82
N ASP A 427 12.10 -2.92 -2.21
CA ASP A 427 12.95 -4.09 -1.97
C ASP A 427 13.11 -5.01 -3.21
N VAL A 428 12.33 -4.77 -4.27
CA VAL A 428 12.21 -5.68 -5.43
C VAL A 428 12.62 -5.00 -6.74
N SER A 429 12.26 -3.74 -6.95
CA SER A 429 12.56 -2.98 -8.16
C SER A 429 12.42 -1.47 -7.91
N VAL A 430 13.55 -0.76 -7.86
CA VAL A 430 13.60 0.71 -7.72
C VAL A 430 12.77 1.43 -8.80
N PRO A 431 12.85 1.09 -10.11
CA PRO A 431 11.98 1.69 -11.13
C PRO A 431 10.48 1.48 -10.85
N GLN A 432 10.09 0.28 -10.40
CA GLN A 432 8.69 -0.01 -10.08
C GLN A 432 8.20 0.77 -8.86
N ALA A 433 9.03 0.88 -7.81
CA ALA A 433 8.75 1.69 -6.64
C ALA A 433 8.58 3.17 -7.00
N ILE A 434 9.47 3.72 -7.83
CA ILE A 434 9.37 5.10 -8.34
C ILE A 434 8.04 5.32 -9.07
N ARG A 435 7.63 4.40 -9.96
CA ARG A 435 6.33 4.51 -10.65
C ARG A 435 5.15 4.48 -9.69
N GLN A 436 5.14 3.55 -8.74
CA GLN A 436 4.04 3.40 -7.79
C GLN A 436 3.96 4.56 -6.79
N LEU A 437 5.09 5.11 -6.33
CA LEU A 437 5.11 6.32 -5.49
C LEU A 437 4.60 7.54 -6.26
N ASN A 438 4.99 7.70 -7.52
CA ASN A 438 4.44 8.75 -8.37
C ASN A 438 2.93 8.56 -8.57
N HIS A 439 2.46 7.36 -8.91
CA HIS A 439 1.03 7.08 -9.04
C HIS A 439 0.27 7.40 -7.75
N TYR A 440 0.79 6.97 -6.59
CA TYR A 440 0.23 7.29 -5.28
C TYR A 440 0.10 8.81 -5.06
N ILE A 441 1.15 9.60 -5.32
CA ILE A 441 1.13 11.07 -5.18
C ILE A 441 0.11 11.74 -6.12
N HIS A 442 -0.11 11.20 -7.33
CA HIS A 442 -1.13 11.72 -8.26
C HIS A 442 -2.56 11.33 -7.88
N THR A 443 -2.75 10.30 -7.06
CA THR A 443 -4.08 9.79 -6.63
C THR A 443 -4.48 10.29 -5.25
N ALA A 444 -3.53 10.48 -4.34
CA ALA A 444 -3.79 10.94 -2.98
C ALA A 444 -4.10 12.45 -2.91
N PRO A 445 -4.99 12.89 -2.00
CA PRO A 445 -5.08 14.30 -1.61
C PRO A 445 -3.71 14.83 -1.16
N THR A 446 -3.38 16.08 -1.52
CA THR A 446 -2.06 16.68 -1.22
C THR A 446 -1.77 16.88 0.27
N ASP A 447 -2.81 16.81 1.11
CA ASP A 447 -2.77 16.86 2.57
C ASP A 447 -2.81 15.47 3.24
N HIS A 448 -2.80 14.40 2.44
CA HIS A 448 -2.79 13.03 2.96
C HIS A 448 -1.45 12.70 3.60
N PHE A 449 -1.49 12.08 4.79
CA PHE A 449 -0.34 11.96 5.69
C PHE A 449 0.87 11.20 5.10
N TRP A 450 0.67 10.22 4.20
CA TRP A 450 1.76 9.52 3.51
C TRP A 450 2.36 10.28 2.31
N VAL A 451 1.78 11.38 1.82
CA VAL A 451 2.33 12.16 0.67
C VAL A 451 3.75 12.69 0.93
N PRO A 452 4.07 13.32 2.07
CA PRO A 452 5.45 13.73 2.35
C PRO A 452 6.40 12.51 2.47
N HIS A 453 5.94 11.37 3.00
CA HIS A 453 6.73 10.14 3.06
C HIS A 453 7.10 9.66 1.64
N ALA A 454 6.12 9.62 0.72
CA ALA A 454 6.34 9.23 -0.66
C ALA A 454 7.32 10.16 -1.39
N HIS A 455 7.25 11.47 -1.14
CA HIS A 455 8.21 12.43 -1.70
C HIS A 455 9.64 12.23 -1.16
N TYR A 456 9.84 12.03 0.15
CA TYR A 456 11.18 11.74 0.71
C TYR A 456 11.75 10.39 0.21
N GLN A 457 10.89 9.39 0.01
CA GLN A 457 11.29 8.12 -0.62
C GLN A 457 11.71 8.31 -2.08
N LEU A 458 10.96 9.08 -2.89
CA LEU A 458 11.34 9.39 -4.28
C LEU A 458 12.69 10.11 -4.38
N VAL A 459 12.98 11.05 -3.48
CA VAL A 459 14.30 11.70 -3.41
C VAL A 459 15.40 10.64 -3.21
N THR A 460 15.20 9.73 -2.26
CA THR A 460 16.16 8.66 -1.95
C THR A 460 16.35 7.70 -3.13
N LEU A 461 15.25 7.29 -3.79
CA LEU A 461 15.29 6.35 -4.92
C LEU A 461 15.93 6.98 -6.18
N TYR A 462 15.65 8.25 -6.49
CA TYR A 462 16.38 8.95 -7.55
C TYR A 462 17.86 9.18 -7.22
N GLY A 463 18.21 9.34 -5.94
CA GLY A 463 19.60 9.41 -5.47
C GLY A 463 20.36 8.07 -5.53
N GLN A 464 19.67 6.94 -5.64
CA GLN A 464 20.26 5.61 -5.89
C GLN A 464 20.52 5.37 -7.39
N GLN A 465 19.87 6.15 -8.27
CA GLN A 465 20.15 6.21 -9.70
C GLN A 465 21.27 7.24 -9.96
N ASP A 466 21.48 7.68 -11.20
CA ASP A 466 22.42 8.78 -11.47
C ASP A 466 21.84 10.12 -10.95
N PRO A 467 22.40 10.73 -9.88
CA PRO A 467 21.84 11.94 -9.30
C PRO A 467 22.02 13.16 -10.21
N SER A 468 22.94 13.12 -11.18
CA SER A 468 23.15 14.20 -12.14
C SER A 468 22.03 14.24 -13.19
N VAL A 469 21.61 13.08 -13.68
CA VAL A 469 20.47 12.91 -14.61
C VAL A 469 19.15 13.21 -13.93
N HIS A 470 19.02 12.89 -12.63
CA HIS A 470 17.77 13.07 -11.87
C HIS A 470 17.75 14.31 -10.97
N ARG A 471 18.73 15.23 -11.12
CA ARG A 471 18.88 16.47 -10.33
C ARG A 471 17.57 17.22 -10.13
N ASP A 472 16.87 17.55 -11.22
CA ASP A 472 15.63 18.35 -11.14
C ASP A 472 14.50 17.61 -10.41
N ARG A 473 14.42 16.26 -10.55
CA ARG A 473 13.43 15.44 -9.84
C ARG A 473 13.74 15.35 -8.35
N ILE A 474 15.02 15.21 -7.99
CA ILE A 474 15.49 15.22 -6.60
C ILE A 474 15.15 16.56 -5.94
N LEU A 475 15.49 17.68 -6.58
CA LEU A 475 15.18 19.01 -6.07
C LEU A 475 13.66 19.25 -5.96
N HIS A 476 12.89 18.86 -6.98
CA HIS A 476 11.44 18.98 -6.98
C HIS A 476 10.80 18.19 -5.82
N HIS A 477 11.06 16.89 -5.72
CA HIS A 477 10.44 16.07 -4.69
C HIS A 477 10.91 16.43 -3.27
N TYR A 478 12.15 16.87 -3.07
CA TYR A 478 12.60 17.31 -1.74
C TYR A 478 11.86 18.59 -1.29
N ASN A 479 11.70 19.56 -2.19
CA ASN A 479 10.91 20.76 -1.92
C ASN A 479 9.43 20.43 -1.66
N MET A 480 8.83 19.53 -2.45
CA MET A 480 7.46 19.07 -2.23
C MET A 480 7.30 18.32 -0.91
N ALA A 481 8.27 17.50 -0.51
CA ALA A 481 8.28 16.81 0.79
C ALA A 481 8.26 17.82 1.95
N GLN A 482 9.14 18.83 1.91
CA GLN A 482 9.15 19.88 2.93
C GLN A 482 7.87 20.71 2.96
N GLN A 483 7.28 21.00 1.80
CA GLN A 483 6.02 21.76 1.71
C GLN A 483 4.85 20.95 2.27
N THR A 484 4.72 19.68 1.90
CA THR A 484 3.61 18.82 2.33
C THR A 484 3.73 18.43 3.81
N ASP A 485 4.94 18.19 4.33
CA ASP A 485 5.19 17.97 5.76
C ASP A 485 4.89 19.22 6.61
N ARG A 486 5.26 20.42 6.15
CA ARG A 486 4.87 21.69 6.83
C ARG A 486 3.36 21.93 6.82
N ASN A 487 2.67 21.49 5.76
CA ASN A 487 1.23 21.68 5.57
C ASN A 487 0.37 20.50 6.09
N ARG A 488 0.99 19.51 6.75
CA ARG A 488 0.27 18.33 7.26
C ARG A 488 -0.81 18.71 8.27
N LEU A 489 -1.83 17.86 8.40
CA LEU A 489 -2.88 18.05 9.39
C LEU A 489 -2.31 18.01 10.82
N PRO A 490 -2.86 18.78 11.78
CA PRO A 490 -2.34 18.90 13.16
C PRO A 490 -2.42 17.60 13.98
N VAL A 491 -3.11 16.60 13.44
CA VAL A 491 -3.32 15.26 14.00
C VAL A 491 -2.31 14.23 13.44
N SER A 492 -1.55 14.59 12.41
CA SER A 492 -0.53 13.74 11.79
C SER A 492 0.84 13.99 12.42
N SER A 493 1.56 12.90 12.72
CA SER A 493 2.95 12.96 13.18
C SER A 493 3.87 13.56 12.10
N PRO A 494 4.98 14.22 12.46
CA PRO A 494 6.01 14.62 11.51
C PRO A 494 6.66 13.40 10.86
N VAL A 495 7.19 13.55 9.64
CA VAL A 495 7.90 12.44 8.97
C VAL A 495 9.15 12.03 9.78
N PRO A 496 9.42 10.73 9.98
CA PRO A 496 10.58 10.26 10.74
C PRO A 496 11.94 10.69 10.18
N SER A 497 12.93 10.80 11.07
CA SER A 497 14.35 10.99 10.75
C SER A 497 14.88 9.97 9.74
N GLU A 498 14.40 8.73 9.86
CA GLU A 498 14.76 7.57 9.07
C GLU A 498 14.44 7.75 7.57
N LEU A 499 13.45 8.59 7.23
CA LEU A 499 13.13 8.96 5.84
C LEU A 499 13.70 10.34 5.46
N THR A 500 13.72 11.29 6.39
CA THR A 500 14.15 12.67 6.10
C THR A 500 15.67 12.82 6.02
N ASP A 501 16.46 12.08 6.82
CA ASP A 501 17.92 12.15 6.82
C ASP A 501 18.57 11.57 5.54
N PRO A 502 18.16 10.39 5.00
CA PRO A 502 18.65 9.91 3.72
C PRO A 502 18.32 10.88 2.58
N ALA A 503 17.08 11.37 2.53
CA ALA A 503 16.64 12.32 1.51
C ALA A 503 17.40 13.64 1.58
N ARG A 504 17.65 14.17 2.79
CA ARG A 504 18.46 15.37 3.00
C ARG A 504 19.88 15.19 2.48
N ARG A 505 20.54 14.06 2.76
CA ARG A 505 21.90 13.78 2.25
C ARG A 505 21.97 13.77 0.73
N VAL A 506 20.98 13.15 0.06
CA VAL A 506 20.89 13.15 -1.42
C VAL A 506 20.69 14.58 -1.95
N TYR A 507 19.80 15.36 -1.33
CA TYR A 507 19.57 16.76 -1.70
C TYR A 507 20.83 17.62 -1.52
N GLU A 508 21.52 17.51 -0.39
CA GLU A 508 22.78 18.21 -0.11
C GLU A 508 23.88 17.85 -1.12
N GLN A 509 24.01 16.57 -1.47
CA GLN A 509 24.94 16.09 -2.49
C GLN A 509 24.66 16.70 -3.87
N VAL A 510 23.39 16.74 -4.30
CA VAL A 510 22.99 17.33 -5.59
C VAL A 510 23.16 18.85 -5.60
N MET A 511 22.91 19.53 -4.48
CA MET A 511 23.15 20.97 -4.35
C MET A 511 24.63 21.34 -4.37
N ALA A 512 25.52 20.47 -3.86
CA ALA A 512 26.97 20.66 -3.88
C ALA A 512 27.61 20.43 -5.28
N GLN A 513 26.91 19.81 -6.23
CA GLN A 513 27.44 19.57 -7.57
C GLN A 513 27.38 20.84 -8.44
N PRO A 514 28.49 21.26 -9.08
CA PRO A 514 28.48 22.37 -10.02
C PRO A 514 27.56 22.04 -11.20
N VAL A 515 26.80 23.04 -11.68
CA VAL A 515 25.97 22.89 -12.87
C VAL A 515 26.89 22.84 -14.09
N THR A 516 27.19 21.64 -14.58
CA THR A 516 27.95 21.45 -15.82
C THR A 516 27.06 21.82 -17.00
N SER A 517 27.11 23.09 -17.40
CA SER A 517 26.52 23.58 -18.63
C SER A 517 27.23 22.93 -19.82
N HIS A 518 26.61 21.91 -20.41
CA HIS A 518 27.00 21.43 -21.74
C HIS A 518 26.55 22.47 -22.78
N THR A 519 27.50 23.31 -23.19
CA THR A 519 27.43 24.20 -24.36
C THR A 519 27.68 23.42 -25.65
#